data_AF-A0A2T5JSB3-F1
#
_entry.id   AF-A0A2T5JSB3-F1
#
_cell.length_a   1.000
_cell.length_b   1.000
_cell.length_c   1.000
_cell.angle_alpha   90.00
_cell.angle_beta   90.00
_cell.angle_gamma   90.00
#
_symmetry.space_group_name_H-M   'P 1'
#
loop_
_entity.id
_entity.type
_entity.pdbx_description
1 polymer ?
#
loop_
_entity_poly.entity_id
_entity_poly.type
_entity_poly.pdbx_seq_one_letter_code
_entity_poly.pdbx_strand_id
1 'polypeptide(L)'
;MTTLTRADAQVLEAYTDALRALVTALGWQIDPVRLHSDLQSIAGVARKDGQGASAGLIDELARTVEARLLTTKVSIERTVIPFR
;
A
#
# COMPACT_ATOMS: atom_id res chain seq x y z
N MET A 1 1.14 27.33 -9.36
CA MET A 1 0.64 25.95 -9.57
C MET A 1 1.16 25.48 -10.92
N THR A 2 2.12 24.56 -10.93
CA THR A 2 2.55 23.87 -12.15
C THR A 2 1.49 22.81 -12.47
N THR A 3 0.85 22.92 -13.63
CA THR A 3 -0.10 21.92 -14.12
C THR A 3 0.68 20.67 -14.53
N LEU A 4 0.38 19.53 -13.89
CA LEU A 4 0.87 18.23 -14.35
C LEU A 4 0.41 18.00 -15.79
N THR A 5 1.33 17.61 -16.67
CA THR A 5 0.92 17.16 -18.00
C THR A 5 0.24 15.80 -17.88
N ARG A 6 -0.55 15.43 -18.90
CA ARG A 6 -1.15 14.09 -18.96
C ARG A 6 -0.10 12.98 -18.89
N ALA A 7 1.07 13.19 -19.48
CA ALA A 7 2.17 12.24 -19.44
C ALA A 7 2.72 12.09 -18.01
N ASP A 8 2.90 13.20 -17.28
CA ASP A 8 3.39 13.16 -15.90
C ASP A 8 2.41 12.44 -14.97
N ALA A 9 1.10 12.65 -15.18
CA ALA A 9 0.06 11.93 -14.44
C ALA A 9 0.11 10.41 -14.68
N GLN A 10 0.30 9.99 -15.94
CA GLN A 10 0.45 8.57 -16.29
C GLN A 10 1.70 7.95 -15.69
N VAL A 11 2.81 8.69 -15.65
CA VAL A 11 4.05 8.23 -15.02
C VAL A 11 3.86 8.07 -13.51
N LEU A 12 3.20 9.03 -12.85
CA LEU A 12 2.90 8.93 -11.43
C LEU A 12 1.96 7.75 -11.10
N GLU A 13 0.95 7.51 -11.94
CA GLU A 13 0.06 6.37 -11.83
C GLU A 13 0.83 5.05 -11.96
N ALA A 14 1.70 4.92 -12.96
CA ALA A 14 2.53 3.74 -13.16
C ALA A 14 3.47 3.47 -11.97
N TYR A 15 4.09 4.51 -11.40
CA TYR A 15 4.88 4.37 -10.18
C TYR A 15 4.03 3.93 -8.98
N THR A 16 2.84 4.51 -8.83
CA THR A 16 1.93 4.16 -7.75
C THR A 16 1.49 2.69 -7.87
N ASP A 17 1.15 2.24 -9.07
CA ASP A 17 0.75 0.85 -9.32
C ASP A 17 1.89 -0.15 -9.08
N ALA A 18 3.12 0.21 -9.47
CA ALA A 18 4.30 -0.60 -9.15
C ALA A 18 4.51 -0.72 -7.63
N LEU A 19 4.40 0.38 -6.89
CA LEU A 19 4.51 0.38 -5.43
C LEU A 19 3.39 -0.42 -4.76
N ARG A 20 2.16 -0.32 -5.26
CA ARG A 20 1.02 -1.14 -4.81
C ARG A 20 1.27 -2.63 -5.01
N ALA A 21 1.84 -3.02 -6.15
CA ALA A 21 2.20 -4.41 -6.41
C ALA A 21 3.28 -4.91 -5.44
N LEU A 22 4.33 -4.11 -5.22
CA LEU A 22 5.41 -4.45 -4.30
C LEU A 22 4.93 -4.57 -2.85
N VAL A 23 4.14 -3.61 -2.36
CA VAL A 23 3.62 -3.64 -0.99
C VAL A 23 2.68 -4.84 -0.78
N THR A 24 1.92 -5.22 -1.81
CA THR A 24 1.08 -6.43 -1.79
C THR A 24 1.96 -7.69 -1.69
N ALA A 25 2.98 -7.81 -2.54
CA ALA A 25 3.89 -8.95 -2.54
C ALA A 25 4.67 -9.08 -1.22
N LEU A 26 5.09 -7.95 -0.63
CA LEU A 26 5.70 -7.92 0.70
C LEU A 26 4.71 -8.39 1.76
N GLY A 27 3.49 -7.87 1.78
CA GLY A 27 2.47 -8.25 2.75
C GLY A 27 2.00 -9.71 2.66
N TRP A 28 2.25 -10.41 1.54
CA TRP A 28 2.10 -11.87 1.47
C TRP A 28 3.24 -12.63 2.17
N GLN A 29 4.45 -12.07 2.17
CA GLN A 29 5.64 -12.70 2.74
C GLN A 29 5.79 -12.40 4.23
N ILE A 30 5.23 -11.28 4.69
CA ILE A 30 5.28 -10.84 6.10
C ILE A 30 3.88 -10.80 6.70
N ASP A 31 3.76 -10.30 7.93
CA ASP A 31 2.46 -10.02 8.54
C ASP A 31 1.85 -8.72 7.95
N PRO A 32 0.73 -8.81 7.20
CA PRO A 32 0.09 -7.65 6.61
C PRO A 32 -0.54 -6.70 7.65
N VAL A 33 -0.89 -7.18 8.85
CA VAL A 33 -1.43 -6.31 9.91
C VAL A 33 -0.32 -5.39 10.41
N ARG A 34 0.86 -5.97 10.69
CA ARG A 34 2.05 -5.21 11.06
C ARG A 34 2.48 -4.25 9.94
N LEU A 35 2.52 -4.72 8.70
CA LEU A 35 2.87 -3.88 7.55
C LEU A 35 1.93 -2.66 7.42
N HIS A 36 0.62 -2.86 7.56
CA HIS A 36 -0.35 -1.76 7.53
C HIS A 36 -0.09 -0.74 8.64
N SER A 37 0.13 -1.21 9.88
CA SER A 37 0.45 -0.35 11.03
C SER A 37 1.74 0.44 10.84
N ASP A 38 2.79 -0.19 10.29
CA ASP A 38 4.07 0.44 10.00
C ASP A 38 3.90 1.54 8.95
N LEU A 39 3.13 1.28 7.88
CA LEU A 39 2.83 2.29 6.85
C LEU A 39 2.05 3.48 7.43
N GLN A 40 1.04 3.25 8.26
CA GLN A 40 0.32 4.34 8.94
C GLN A 40 1.23 5.17 9.83
N SER A 41 2.14 4.53 10.55
CA SER A 41 3.13 5.21 11.39
C SER A 41 4.07 6.10 10.56
N ILE A 42 4.56 5.58 9.43
CA ILE A 42 5.43 6.33 8.51
C ILE A 42 4.67 7.50 7.87
N ALA A 43 3.42 7.32 7.44
CA ALA A 43 2.58 8.41 6.94
C ALA A 43 2.38 9.50 7.99
N GLY A 44 2.21 9.11 9.26
CA GLY A 44 2.13 10.02 10.39
C GLY A 44 3.41 10.85 10.59
N VAL A 45 4.59 10.23 10.45
CA VAL A 45 5.89 10.93 10.48
C VAL A 45 6.00 11.92 9.32
N ALA A 46 5.75 11.46 8.09
CA ALA A 46 5.81 12.31 6.89
C ALA A 46 4.88 13.53 7.00
N ARG A 47 3.68 13.36 7.58
CA ARG A 47 2.74 14.45 7.82
C ARG A 47 3.27 15.46 8.83
N LYS A 48 3.91 15.00 9.92
CA LYS A 48 4.54 15.88 10.92
C LYS A 48 5.70 16.67 10.33
N ASP A 49 6.42 16.08 9.39
CA ASP A 49 7.55 16.71 8.70
C ASP A 49 7.11 17.64 7.54
N GLY A 50 5.80 17.85 7.36
CA GLY A 50 5.24 18.71 6.30
C GLY A 50 5.22 18.09 4.90
N GLN A 51 5.50 16.79 4.78
CA GLN A 51 5.57 16.06 3.51
C GLN A 51 4.20 15.48 3.13
N GLY A 52 3.21 16.35 2.90
CA GLY A 52 1.82 15.93 2.68
C GLY A 52 1.61 14.99 1.48
N ALA A 53 2.33 15.21 0.37
CA ALA A 53 2.25 14.35 -0.81
C ALA A 53 2.78 12.94 -0.53
N SER A 54 3.93 12.85 0.14
CA SER A 54 4.52 11.57 0.56
C SER A 54 3.59 10.84 1.53
N ALA A 55 3.07 11.54 2.53
CA ALA A 55 2.10 10.97 3.48
C ALA A 55 0.87 10.41 2.77
N GLY A 56 0.33 11.14 1.79
CA GLY A 56 -0.82 10.68 0.98
C GLY A 56 -0.51 9.42 0.16
N LEU A 57 0.67 9.32 -0.45
CA LEU A 57 1.08 8.12 -1.15
C LEU A 57 1.24 6.92 -0.19
N ILE A 58 1.84 7.13 0.98
CA ILE A 58 2.03 6.08 1.97
C ILE A 58 0.68 5.61 2.55
N ASP A 59 -0.25 6.53 2.81
CA ASP A 59 -1.63 6.20 3.21
C ASP A 59 -2.33 5.36 2.14
N GLU A 60 -2.09 5.65 0.86
CA GLU A 60 -2.64 4.87 -0.26
C GLU A 60 -2.05 3.46 -0.35
N LEU A 61 -0.76 3.30 -0.03
CA LEU A 61 -0.15 1.97 0.12
C LEU A 61 -0.73 1.20 1.31
N ALA A 62 -0.96 1.87 2.45
CA ALA A 62 -1.60 1.26 3.61
C ALA A 62 -3.02 0.79 3.29
N ARG A 63 -3.80 1.60 2.56
CA ARG A 63 -5.13 1.25 2.05
C ARG A 63 -5.08 0.06 1.10
N THR A 64 -4.04 -0.04 0.27
CA THR A 64 -3.86 -1.20 -0.62
C THR A 64 -3.64 -2.48 0.17
N VAL A 65 -2.81 -2.45 1.23
CA VAL A 65 -2.63 -3.59 2.13
C VAL A 65 -3.94 -3.97 2.82
N GLU A 66 -4.69 -2.99 3.32
CA GLU A 66 -6.00 -3.22 3.93
C GLU A 66 -6.96 -3.91 2.96
N ALA A 67 -7.15 -3.31 1.78
CA ALA A 67 -8.13 -3.75 0.80
C ALA A 67 -7.81 -5.10 0.12
N ARG A 68 -6.53 -5.50 0.06
CA ARG A 68 -6.10 -6.72 -0.63
C ARG A 68 -5.67 -7.85 0.30
N LEU A 69 -5.24 -7.53 1.51
CA LEU A 69 -4.61 -8.50 2.40
C LEU A 69 -5.35 -8.65 3.73
N LEU A 70 -5.95 -7.58 4.26
CA LEU A 70 -6.65 -7.64 5.55
C LEU A 70 -8.13 -7.97 5.38
N THR A 71 -8.79 -7.37 4.39
CA THR A 71 -10.18 -7.72 4.04
C THR A 71 -10.26 -9.08 3.35
N THR A 72 -9.26 -9.45 2.55
CA THR A 72 -9.23 -10.73 1.83
C THR A 72 -8.80 -11.90 2.73
N LYS A 73 -8.03 -11.67 3.81
CA LYS A 73 -7.69 -12.74 4.79
C LYS A 73 -8.91 -13.31 5.52
N VAL A 74 -10.02 -12.57 5.61
CA VAL A 74 -11.31 -13.13 6.08
C VAL A 74 -11.81 -14.26 5.16
N SER A 75 -11.38 -14.32 3.90
CA SER A 75 -11.73 -15.40 2.97
C SER A 75 -10.72 -16.55 2.90
N ILE A 76 -9.44 -16.34 3.22
CA ILE A 76 -8.38 -17.34 2.97
C ILE A 76 -8.15 -18.30 4.14
N GLU A 77 -8.55 -17.97 5.37
CA GLU A 77 -8.56 -18.95 6.48
C GLU A 77 -9.44 -20.19 6.20
N ARG A 78 -10.25 -20.19 5.13
CA ARG A 78 -11.05 -21.36 4.69
C ARG A 78 -10.40 -22.25 3.63
N THR A 79 -9.20 -21.95 3.15
CA THR A 79 -8.55 -22.76 2.11
C THR A 79 -7.17 -23.23 2.57
N VAL A 80 -7.14 -24.04 3.63
CA VAL A 80 -6.02 -24.95 3.88
C VAL A 80 -6.12 -26.06 2.84
N ILE A 81 -5.28 -26.04 1.81
CA ILE A 81 -5.09 -27.17 0.91
C ILE A 81 -4.02 -28.05 1.57
N PRO A 82 -4.35 -29.26 2.08
CA PRO A 82 -3.32 -30.18 2.53
C PRO A 82 -2.57 -30.70 1.30
N PHE A 83 -1.28 -30.39 1.22
CA PHE A 83 -0.39 -31.10 0.31
C PHE A 83 -0.30 -32.56 0.79
N ARG A 84 -0.70 -33.50 -0.08
CA ARG A 84 -0.48 -34.94 0.08
C ARG A 84 0.93 -35.31 -0.35
#